data_AF-E2BFM0-F1
#
_entry.id   AF-E2BFM0-F1
#
_cell.length_a   1.000
_cell.length_b   1.000
_cell.length_c   1.000
_cell.angle_alpha   90.00
_cell.angle_beta   90.00
_cell.angle_gamma   90.00
#
_symmetry.space_group_name_H-M   'P 1'
#
loop_
_entity.id
_entity.type
_entity.pdbx_description
1 polymer ?
#
loop_
_entity_poly.entity_id
_entity_poly.type
_entity_poly.pdbx_seq_one_letter_code
_entity_poly.pdbx_strand_id
1 'polypeptide(L)'
;MLSMIAKDRQDKGNLSTENRNSIDDFVAHRMISTQWNKYKSQNIVIVTTGLSIGDKSLVKSIVKSLGMAKMELNVSRHTTHVVSTGVRTVNLLRGIIRGCWLITLEWVLKSLESNVWLNPEEFEMKHFSKAVMENREDRQLFGLSYIPELFTACGFIYVEHKTTMPCDTLKELIKTAGGHITENPKLARITVGANGLKETWVIDSITTGELQSTKLYQKK
;
A
#
# COMPACT_ATOMS: atom_id res chain seq x y z
N MET A 1 49.41 44.31 -47.64
CA MET A 1 48.29 43.81 -48.47
C MET A 1 47.02 43.83 -47.63
N LEU A 2 46.10 44.72 -48.03
CA LEU A 2 44.63 44.70 -47.88
C LEU A 2 43.98 44.51 -46.49
N SER A 3 43.53 45.66 -45.97
CA SER A 3 42.28 45.96 -45.23
C SER A 3 41.05 45.13 -45.68
N MET A 4 39.91 44.98 -44.98
CA MET A 4 39.09 45.94 -44.22
C MET A 4 37.76 45.25 -43.77
N ILE A 5 37.05 45.86 -42.82
CA ILE A 5 35.58 45.87 -42.58
C ILE A 5 35.02 45.17 -41.31
N ALA A 6 34.20 45.98 -40.64
CA ALA A 6 33.51 45.79 -39.38
C ALA A 6 32.02 45.44 -39.56
N LYS A 7 31.41 45.12 -38.40
CA LYS A 7 29.99 45.33 -37.99
C LYS A 7 28.86 44.42 -38.50
N ASP A 8 28.25 43.77 -37.50
CA ASP A 8 26.82 43.77 -37.15
C ASP A 8 25.87 42.78 -37.84
N ARG A 9 25.33 41.81 -37.06
CA ARG A 9 23.90 41.64 -36.74
C ARG A 9 23.62 40.37 -35.93
N GLN A 10 22.76 40.54 -34.92
CA GLN A 10 22.03 39.49 -34.19
C GLN A 10 21.26 38.56 -35.13
N ASP A 11 21.22 37.26 -34.81
CA ASP A 11 19.93 36.59 -34.68
C ASP A 11 19.96 35.42 -33.66
N LYS A 12 18.80 35.22 -33.06
CA LYS A 12 18.50 34.44 -31.85
C LYS A 12 18.52 32.93 -32.08
N GLY A 13 19.05 32.20 -31.11
CA GLY A 13 18.75 30.79 -30.85
C GLY A 13 18.77 30.56 -29.34
N ASN A 14 17.59 30.60 -28.74
CA ASN A 14 17.34 30.68 -27.31
C ASN A 14 17.04 29.27 -26.75
N LEU A 15 17.54 29.00 -25.53
CA LEU A 15 17.09 27.99 -24.55
C LEU A 15 17.39 26.50 -24.87
N SER A 16 17.97 25.69 -24.00
CA SER A 16 17.87 25.66 -22.54
C SER A 16 19.13 25.07 -21.90
N THR A 17 19.86 25.88 -21.14
CA THR A 17 20.75 25.38 -20.10
C THR A 17 19.86 24.94 -18.94
N GLU A 18 19.73 23.62 -18.74
CA GLU A 18 19.17 23.06 -17.51
C GLU A 18 19.99 23.58 -16.33
N ASN A 19 19.44 24.60 -15.67
CA ASN A 19 19.98 25.15 -14.45
C ASN A 19 19.69 24.15 -13.33
N ARG A 20 20.52 23.10 -13.22
CA ARG A 20 20.54 22.21 -12.05
C ARG A 20 21.00 23.03 -10.86
N ASN A 21 20.05 23.65 -10.16
CA ASN A 21 20.35 24.42 -8.97
C ASN A 21 20.82 23.45 -7.89
N SER A 22 22.00 23.70 -7.32
CA SER A 22 22.51 22.97 -6.14
C SER A 22 21.53 22.98 -4.95
N ILE A 23 20.53 23.88 -4.96
CA ILE A 23 19.47 23.94 -3.96
C ILE A 23 18.45 22.81 -4.13
N ASP A 24 18.16 22.37 -5.36
CA ASP A 24 17.22 21.29 -5.64
C ASP A 24 17.83 19.94 -5.23
N ASP A 25 19.13 19.75 -5.48
CA ASP A 25 19.89 18.60 -4.98
C ASP A 25 19.98 18.60 -3.45
N PHE A 26 20.14 19.77 -2.83
CA PHE A 26 20.18 19.90 -1.36
C PHE A 26 18.82 19.62 -0.72
N VAL A 27 17.72 20.06 -1.34
CA VAL A 27 16.35 19.79 -0.90
C VAL A 27 16.02 18.31 -1.09
N ALA A 28 16.35 17.71 -2.24
CA ALA A 28 16.16 16.28 -2.49
C ALA A 28 16.95 15.42 -1.48
N HIS A 29 18.24 15.71 -1.27
CA HIS A 29 19.05 14.98 -0.28
C HIS A 29 18.53 15.16 1.15
N ARG A 30 18.03 16.34 1.52
CA ARG A 30 17.44 16.59 2.85
C ARG A 30 16.10 15.89 3.02
N MET A 31 15.24 15.86 1.99
CA MET A 31 13.98 15.11 2.02
C MET A 31 14.23 13.61 2.14
N ILE A 32 15.14 13.05 1.32
CA ILE A 32 15.53 11.64 1.37
C ILE A 32 16.16 11.29 2.74
N SER A 33 17.07 12.13 3.24
CA SER A 33 17.72 11.95 4.55
C SER A 33 16.74 12.02 5.73
N THR A 34 15.79 12.95 5.71
CA THR A 34 14.80 13.10 6.79
C THR A 34 13.76 11.97 6.78
N GLN A 35 13.38 11.48 5.60
CA GLN A 35 12.51 10.31 5.45
C GLN A 35 13.25 9.03 5.87
N TRP A 36 14.51 8.84 5.45
CA TRP A 36 15.33 7.68 5.81
C TRP A 36 15.64 7.61 7.31
N ASN A 37 15.96 8.74 7.94
CA ASN A 37 16.17 8.80 9.39
C ASN A 37 14.88 8.57 10.19
N LYS A 38 13.69 8.84 9.62
CA LYS A 38 12.39 8.56 10.25
C LYS A 38 12.10 7.05 10.33
N TYR A 39 12.55 6.26 9.35
CA TYR A 39 12.34 4.80 9.33
C TYR A 39 13.27 4.02 10.27
N LYS A 40 14.43 4.58 10.63
CA LYS A 40 15.37 3.97 11.61
C LYS A 40 14.80 3.82 13.02
N SER A 41 13.73 4.53 13.35
CA SER A 41 13.10 4.57 14.69
C SER A 41 11.78 3.79 14.79
N GLN A 42 11.28 3.18 13.71
CA GLN A 42 9.97 2.52 13.73
C GLN A 42 10.08 1.06 14.19
N ASN A 43 9.21 0.66 15.11
CA ASN A 43 9.05 -0.73 15.51
C ASN A 43 8.56 -1.55 14.30
N ILE A 44 9.42 -2.38 13.72
CA ILE A 44 9.08 -3.20 12.55
C ILE A 44 8.20 -4.37 13.00
N VAL A 45 6.99 -4.46 12.48
CA VAL A 45 6.03 -5.54 12.75
C VAL A 45 5.64 -6.17 11.43
N ILE A 46 6.04 -7.42 11.25
CA ILE A 46 5.95 -8.18 10.00
C ILE A 46 4.83 -9.21 10.10
N VAL A 47 4.02 -9.28 9.06
CA VAL A 47 3.12 -10.42 8.80
C VAL A 47 3.53 -11.06 7.48
N THR A 48 3.56 -12.39 7.43
CA THR A 48 3.79 -13.13 6.18
C THR A 48 2.48 -13.71 5.66
N THR A 49 2.26 -13.66 4.35
CA THR A 49 1.06 -14.24 3.74
C THR A 49 1.31 -14.70 2.31
N GLY A 50 0.57 -15.68 1.81
CA GLY A 50 0.78 -16.24 0.47
C GLY A 50 2.12 -16.96 0.24
N LEU A 51 2.96 -17.07 1.28
CA LEU A 51 4.25 -17.75 1.27
C LEU A 51 4.10 -19.26 1.55
N SER A 52 5.06 -20.05 1.06
CA SER A 52 5.20 -21.46 1.43
C SER A 52 5.52 -21.62 2.92
N ILE A 53 5.32 -22.83 3.48
CA ILE A 53 5.68 -23.11 4.89
C ILE A 53 7.19 -22.92 5.11
N GLY A 54 8.02 -23.32 4.14
CA GLY A 54 9.46 -23.13 4.16
C GLY A 54 9.84 -21.65 4.24
N ASP A 55 9.29 -20.82 3.35
CA ASP A 55 9.58 -19.38 3.33
C ASP A 55 9.09 -18.68 4.61
N LYS A 56 7.93 -19.06 5.14
CA LYS A 56 7.46 -18.53 6.43
C LYS A 56 8.43 -18.86 7.57
N SER A 57 8.96 -20.08 7.59
CA SER A 57 9.96 -20.49 8.57
C SER A 57 11.27 -19.73 8.38
N LEU A 58 11.69 -19.53 7.14
CA LEU A 58 12.89 -18.76 6.80
C LEU A 58 12.78 -17.31 7.29
N VAL A 59 11.69 -16.61 6.97
CA VAL A 59 11.43 -15.24 7.45
C VAL A 59 11.48 -15.18 8.97
N LYS A 60 10.87 -16.16 9.65
CA LYS A 60 10.90 -16.23 11.13
C LYS A 60 12.31 -16.36 11.68
N SER A 61 13.15 -17.21 11.08
CA SER A 61 14.55 -17.36 11.49
C SER A 61 15.36 -16.08 11.25
N ILE A 62 15.14 -15.40 10.12
CA ILE A 62 15.81 -14.14 9.80
C ILE A 62 15.42 -13.03 10.76
N VAL A 63 14.12 -12.86 11.03
CA VAL A 63 13.63 -11.86 12.01
C VAL A 63 14.25 -12.10 13.38
N LYS A 64 14.37 -13.36 13.81
CA LYS A 64 15.02 -13.71 15.08
C LYS A 64 16.53 -13.40 15.07
N SER A 65 17.21 -13.66 13.96
CA SER A 65 18.66 -13.45 13.83
C SER A 65 19.03 -11.97 13.73
N LEU A 66 18.29 -11.19 12.93
CA LEU A 66 18.57 -9.78 12.67
C LEU A 66 18.06 -8.86 13.80
N GLY A 67 17.05 -9.31 14.55
CA GLY A 67 16.47 -8.55 15.65
C GLY A 67 15.70 -7.31 15.18
N MET A 68 15.31 -6.45 16.13
CA MET A 68 14.64 -5.15 15.87
C MET A 68 13.29 -5.21 15.10
N ALA A 69 12.81 -6.40 14.79
CA ALA A 69 11.51 -6.66 14.19
C ALA A 69 10.75 -7.74 14.97
N LYS A 70 9.43 -7.70 14.88
CA LYS A 70 8.51 -8.68 15.49
C LYS A 70 7.63 -9.29 14.42
N MET A 71 7.18 -10.51 14.67
CA MET A 71 6.21 -11.17 13.80
C MET A 71 4.84 -11.28 14.46
N GLU A 72 3.80 -11.03 13.67
CA GLU A 72 2.40 -11.30 14.01
C GLU A 72 1.79 -12.31 13.02
N LEU A 73 0.73 -12.99 13.44
CA LEU A 73 0.01 -13.95 12.58
C LEU A 73 -0.96 -13.25 11.63
N ASN A 74 -1.60 -12.17 12.09
CA ASN A 74 -2.61 -11.44 11.36
C ASN A 74 -2.27 -9.96 11.34
N VAL A 75 -2.60 -9.29 10.24
CA VAL A 75 -2.42 -7.85 10.13
C VAL A 75 -3.31 -7.14 11.14
N SER A 76 -2.67 -6.33 11.98
CA SER A 76 -3.27 -5.50 13.03
C SER A 76 -3.02 -4.02 12.77
N ARG A 77 -3.54 -3.14 13.63
CA ARG A 77 -3.24 -1.69 13.57
C ARG A 77 -1.76 -1.36 13.81
N HIS A 78 -0.99 -2.30 14.37
CA HIS A 78 0.43 -2.13 14.68
C HIS A 78 1.34 -2.69 13.58
N THR A 79 0.80 -3.54 12.68
CA THR A 79 1.57 -4.10 11.57
C THR A 79 2.05 -2.98 10.64
N THR A 80 3.32 -3.06 10.24
CA THR A 80 3.96 -2.09 9.34
C THR A 80 4.36 -2.69 8.01
N HIS A 81 4.65 -3.99 7.97
CA HIS A 81 5.13 -4.69 6.79
C HIS A 81 4.34 -5.99 6.56
N VAL A 82 3.99 -6.25 5.31
CA VAL A 82 3.40 -7.52 4.86
C VAL A 82 4.28 -8.11 3.78
N VAL A 83 4.92 -9.23 4.09
CA VAL A 83 5.75 -9.98 3.14
C VAL A 83 4.87 -11.00 2.42
N SER A 84 4.80 -10.92 1.09
CA SER A 84 3.88 -11.72 0.29
C SER A 84 4.39 -12.03 -1.12
N THR A 85 3.79 -13.05 -1.74
CA THR A 85 3.90 -13.35 -3.18
C THR A 85 2.90 -12.54 -4.03
N GLY A 86 2.06 -11.72 -3.42
CA GLY A 86 1.01 -10.93 -4.10
C GLY A 86 -0.34 -11.64 -4.21
N VAL A 87 -0.47 -12.88 -3.71
CA VAL A 87 -1.75 -13.58 -3.65
C VAL A 87 -2.74 -12.82 -2.75
N ARG A 88 -3.96 -12.58 -3.25
CA ARG A 88 -5.06 -11.87 -2.57
C ARG A 88 -5.63 -12.65 -1.39
N THR A 89 -4.84 -12.72 -0.33
CA THR A 89 -5.21 -13.27 0.98
C THR A 89 -5.85 -12.21 1.86
N VAL A 90 -6.54 -12.62 2.92
CA VAL A 90 -7.15 -11.69 3.88
C VAL A 90 -6.10 -10.75 4.52
N ASN A 91 -4.92 -11.26 4.87
CA ASN A 91 -3.84 -10.43 5.40
C ASN A 91 -3.27 -9.45 4.36
N LEU A 92 -3.25 -9.81 3.07
CA LEU A 92 -2.88 -8.85 2.03
C LEU A 92 -3.91 -7.71 1.97
N LEU A 93 -5.20 -8.03 1.95
CA LEU A 93 -6.28 -7.03 1.91
C LEU A 93 -6.24 -6.10 3.13
N ARG A 94 -6.05 -6.66 4.33
CA ARG A 94 -5.83 -5.86 5.56
C ARG A 94 -4.60 -4.96 5.45
N GLY A 95 -3.52 -5.48 4.85
CA GLY A 95 -2.29 -4.72 4.60
C GLY A 95 -2.53 -3.51 3.71
N ILE A 96 -3.30 -3.68 2.63
CA ILE A 96 -3.69 -2.59 1.73
C ILE A 96 -4.50 -1.54 2.48
N ILE A 97 -5.57 -1.95 3.16
CA ILE A 97 -6.46 -1.02 3.90
C ILE A 97 -5.68 -0.22 4.97
N ARG A 98 -4.66 -0.84 5.59
CA ARG A 98 -3.87 -0.20 6.65
C ARG A 98 -2.62 0.53 6.14
N GLY A 99 -2.42 0.65 4.83
CA GLY A 99 -1.23 1.30 4.27
C GLY A 99 0.08 0.66 4.77
N CYS A 100 0.12 -0.67 4.89
CA CYS A 100 1.36 -1.39 5.21
C CYS A 100 2.27 -1.44 3.99
N TRP A 101 3.58 -1.52 4.19
CA TRP A 101 4.50 -1.88 3.10
C TRP A 101 4.17 -3.28 2.60
N LEU A 102 3.75 -3.39 1.34
CA LEU A 102 3.47 -4.67 0.70
C LEU A 102 4.69 -5.08 -0.14
N ILE A 103 5.51 -5.94 0.41
CA ILE A 103 6.85 -6.22 -0.10
C ILE A 103 7.05 -7.71 -0.37
N THR A 104 8.01 -8.02 -1.22
CA THR A 104 8.36 -9.40 -1.57
C THR A 104 9.28 -10.02 -0.51
N LEU A 105 9.46 -11.35 -0.57
CA LEU A 105 10.43 -12.07 0.27
C LEU A 105 11.86 -11.52 0.10
N GLU A 106 12.17 -10.95 -1.06
CA GLU A 106 13.49 -10.40 -1.38
C GLU A 106 13.95 -9.33 -0.39
N TRP A 107 13.06 -8.47 0.10
CA TRP A 107 13.39 -7.46 1.11
C TRP A 107 13.99 -8.10 2.37
N VAL A 108 13.43 -9.23 2.82
CA VAL A 108 13.91 -9.95 4.01
C VAL A 108 15.29 -10.55 3.76
N LEU A 109 15.48 -11.15 2.58
CA LEU A 109 16.75 -11.77 2.20
C LEU A 109 17.87 -10.72 2.05
N LYS A 110 17.60 -9.61 1.35
CA LYS A 110 18.55 -8.51 1.18
C LYS A 110 18.85 -7.79 2.49
N SER A 111 17.88 -7.71 3.40
CA SER A 111 18.11 -7.20 4.76
C SER A 111 19.04 -8.11 5.57
N LEU A 112 18.90 -9.44 5.43
CA LEU A 112 19.83 -10.39 6.04
C LEU A 112 21.24 -10.23 5.47
N GLU A 113 21.39 -10.19 4.14
CA GLU A 113 22.68 -10.01 3.46
C GLU A 113 23.40 -8.73 3.91
N SER A 114 22.63 -7.66 4.14
CA SER A 114 23.15 -6.34 4.56
C SER A 114 23.31 -6.21 6.07
N ASN A 115 22.89 -7.22 6.85
CA ASN A 115 22.84 -7.20 8.30
C ASN A 115 22.09 -5.96 8.89
N VAL A 116 21.09 -5.46 8.15
CA VAL A 116 20.22 -4.35 8.55
C VAL A 116 18.90 -4.40 7.78
N TRP A 117 17.78 -3.99 8.40
CA TRP A 117 16.52 -3.82 7.69
C TRP A 117 16.62 -2.70 6.66
N LEU A 118 16.51 -3.06 5.38
CA LEU A 118 16.62 -2.12 4.26
C LEU A 118 15.36 -1.25 4.11
N ASN A 119 15.46 -0.19 3.30
CA ASN A 119 14.29 0.59 2.91
C ASN A 119 13.31 -0.33 2.13
N PRO A 120 12.06 -0.51 2.60
CA PRO A 120 11.09 -1.39 1.95
C PRO A 120 10.60 -0.89 0.58
N GLU A 121 10.73 0.41 0.29
CA GLU A 121 10.19 1.03 -0.93
C GLU A 121 10.68 0.37 -2.23
N GLU A 122 11.96 0.02 -2.28
CA GLU A 122 12.58 -0.62 -3.46
C GLU A 122 12.04 -2.03 -3.74
N PHE A 123 11.37 -2.64 -2.75
CA PHE A 123 10.85 -3.99 -2.81
C PHE A 123 9.31 -4.02 -2.83
N GLU A 124 8.67 -2.86 -2.91
CA GLU A 124 7.21 -2.73 -2.87
C GLU A 124 6.57 -3.28 -4.15
N MET A 125 5.51 -4.07 -3.98
CA MET A 125 4.76 -4.65 -5.08
C MET A 125 4.02 -3.55 -5.86
N LYS A 126 4.42 -3.35 -7.12
CA LYS A 126 3.83 -2.33 -8.02
C LYS A 126 2.34 -2.52 -8.30
N HIS A 127 1.82 -3.74 -8.20
CA HIS A 127 0.42 -4.02 -8.54
C HIS A 127 -0.59 -3.31 -7.64
N PHE A 128 -0.23 -3.05 -6.37
CA PHE A 128 -1.10 -2.43 -5.37
C PHE A 128 -0.67 -1.00 -5.01
N SER A 129 0.32 -0.45 -5.73
CA SER A 129 1.08 0.71 -5.28
C SER A 129 0.20 1.93 -5.00
N LYS A 130 -0.78 2.24 -5.86
CA LYS A 130 -1.69 3.38 -5.66
C LYS A 130 -2.43 3.29 -4.33
N ALA A 131 -3.22 2.22 -4.14
CA ALA A 131 -4.04 2.03 -2.94
C ALA A 131 -3.20 2.00 -1.66
N VAL A 132 -2.05 1.32 -1.70
CA VAL A 132 -1.16 1.21 -0.55
C VAL A 132 -0.50 2.54 -0.22
N MET A 133 -0.04 3.28 -1.23
CA MET A 133 0.63 4.58 -1.08
C MET A 133 -0.31 5.61 -0.48
N GLU A 134 -1.51 5.77 -1.04
CA GLU A 134 -2.53 6.71 -0.52
C GLU A 134 -2.88 6.38 0.93
N ASN A 135 -3.21 5.11 1.24
CA ASN A 135 -3.52 4.68 2.61
C ASN A 135 -2.33 4.85 3.57
N ARG A 136 -1.10 4.68 3.07
CA ARG A 136 0.13 4.83 3.86
C ARG A 136 0.42 6.29 4.16
N GLU A 137 0.23 7.19 3.19
CA GLU A 137 0.38 8.64 3.38
C GLU A 137 -0.59 9.15 4.45
N ASP A 138 -1.88 8.81 4.33
CA ASP A 138 -2.87 9.14 5.34
C ASP A 138 -2.50 8.56 6.72
N ARG A 139 -2.07 7.29 6.76
CA ARG A 139 -1.61 6.68 8.02
C ARG A 139 -0.41 7.38 8.62
N GLN A 140 0.51 7.93 7.81
CA GLN A 140 1.65 8.69 8.31
C GLN A 140 1.26 10.06 8.87
N LEU A 141 0.16 10.64 8.38
CA LEU A 141 -0.41 11.88 8.91
C LEU A 141 -1.17 11.66 10.22
N PHE A 142 -2.00 10.61 10.28
CA PHE A 142 -2.93 10.38 11.41
C PHE A 142 -2.43 9.36 12.45
N GLY A 143 -1.37 8.61 12.13
CA GLY A 143 -0.81 7.59 13.03
C GLY A 143 -1.84 6.51 13.41
N LEU A 144 -2.03 6.29 14.72
CA LEU A 144 -3.01 5.31 15.23
C LEU A 144 -4.47 5.78 15.08
N SER A 145 -4.69 7.06 14.78
CA SER A 145 -6.03 7.64 14.53
C SER A 145 -6.43 7.56 13.05
N TYR A 146 -5.62 6.92 12.21
CA TYR A 146 -5.95 6.68 10.80
C TYR A 146 -7.21 5.82 10.68
N ILE A 147 -8.19 6.33 9.93
CA ILE A 147 -9.45 5.66 9.61
C ILE A 147 -9.56 5.59 8.09
N PRO A 148 -9.54 4.39 7.50
CA PRO A 148 -9.78 4.22 6.07
C PRO A 148 -11.22 4.59 5.71
N GLU A 149 -11.43 5.20 4.54
CA GLU A 149 -12.75 5.74 4.16
C GLU A 149 -13.37 5.13 2.89
N LEU A 150 -12.74 4.07 2.36
CA LEU A 150 -13.11 3.45 1.08
C LEU A 150 -14.62 3.15 0.96
N PHE A 151 -15.24 2.61 2.00
CA PHE A 151 -16.67 2.26 2.01
C PHE A 151 -17.54 3.22 2.84
N THR A 152 -17.02 4.36 3.32
CA THR A 152 -17.77 5.28 4.18
C THR A 152 -19.04 5.80 3.50
N ALA A 153 -18.93 6.18 2.22
CA ALA A 153 -20.05 6.70 1.45
C ALA A 153 -21.01 5.60 0.94
N CYS A 154 -20.79 4.32 1.30
CA CYS A 154 -21.59 3.19 0.79
C CYS A 154 -22.96 3.02 1.48
N GLY A 155 -23.22 3.71 2.59
CA GLY A 155 -24.38 3.45 3.44
C GLY A 155 -24.29 2.08 4.11
N PHE A 156 -25.42 1.53 4.59
CA PHE A 156 -25.43 0.19 5.17
C PHE A 156 -25.23 -0.89 4.11
N ILE A 157 -24.30 -1.79 4.37
CA ILE A 157 -23.99 -2.97 3.58
C ILE A 157 -24.47 -4.21 4.33
N TYR A 158 -25.27 -5.05 3.68
CA TYR A 158 -25.67 -6.35 4.18
C TYR A 158 -24.85 -7.43 3.48
N VAL A 159 -24.27 -8.35 4.25
CA VAL A 159 -23.52 -9.50 3.72
C VAL A 159 -24.33 -10.75 4.00
N GLU A 160 -24.68 -11.49 2.95
CA GLU A 160 -25.43 -12.73 3.09
C GLU A 160 -24.57 -13.84 3.70
N HIS A 161 -25.23 -14.83 4.31
CA HIS A 161 -24.57 -15.89 5.08
C HIS A 161 -23.76 -16.89 4.23
N LYS A 162 -24.08 -17.01 2.94
CA LYS A 162 -23.42 -17.94 2.01
C LYS A 162 -22.43 -17.20 1.11
N THR A 163 -21.22 -17.02 1.61
CA THR A 163 -20.11 -16.41 0.89
C THR A 163 -18.95 -17.39 0.73
N THR A 164 -18.15 -17.21 -0.31
CA THR A 164 -16.94 -18.00 -0.62
C THR A 164 -15.84 -17.69 0.39
N MET A 165 -15.67 -16.41 0.73
CA MET A 165 -14.92 -15.99 1.92
C MET A 165 -15.82 -16.11 3.16
N PRO A 166 -15.34 -16.52 4.33
CA PRO A 166 -16.17 -16.56 5.54
C PRO A 166 -16.84 -15.20 5.79
N CYS A 167 -18.17 -15.21 6.00
CA CYS A 167 -19.01 -14.00 6.09
C CYS A 167 -18.46 -12.97 7.08
N ASP A 168 -18.03 -13.42 8.27
CA ASP A 168 -17.46 -12.56 9.30
C ASP A 168 -16.16 -11.88 8.87
N THR A 169 -15.34 -12.57 8.06
CA THR A 169 -14.11 -11.98 7.50
C THR A 169 -14.45 -10.88 6.51
N LEU A 170 -15.46 -11.09 5.66
CA LEU A 170 -15.87 -10.08 4.69
C LEU A 170 -16.48 -8.85 5.39
N LYS A 171 -17.33 -9.08 6.40
CA LYS A 171 -17.86 -8.02 7.27
C LYS A 171 -16.73 -7.25 7.97
N GLU A 172 -15.71 -7.94 8.47
CA GLU A 172 -14.54 -7.31 9.09
C GLU A 172 -13.77 -6.43 8.11
N LEU A 173 -13.46 -6.92 6.91
CA LEU A 173 -12.76 -6.15 5.89
C LEU A 173 -13.53 -4.87 5.51
N ILE A 174 -14.86 -4.98 5.33
CA ILE A 174 -15.71 -3.82 5.04
C ILE A 174 -15.63 -2.79 6.17
N LYS A 175 -15.77 -3.23 7.43
CA LYS A 175 -15.68 -2.34 8.60
C LYS A 175 -14.30 -1.69 8.73
N THR A 176 -13.24 -2.47 8.55
CA THR A 176 -11.86 -1.99 8.61
C THR A 176 -11.59 -0.96 7.50
N ALA A 177 -12.28 -1.05 6.37
CA ALA A 177 -12.22 -0.11 5.25
C ALA A 177 -13.27 1.03 5.33
N GLY A 178 -13.83 1.31 6.51
CA GLY A 178 -14.74 2.44 6.76
C GLY A 178 -16.23 2.16 6.50
N GLY A 179 -16.59 0.94 6.10
CA GLY A 179 -17.96 0.59 5.76
C GLY A 179 -18.85 0.27 6.96
N HIS A 180 -20.16 0.46 6.77
CA HIS A 180 -21.17 0.18 7.80
C HIS A 180 -21.91 -1.12 7.48
N ILE A 181 -21.92 -2.08 8.41
CA ILE A 181 -22.65 -3.35 8.26
C ILE A 181 -24.03 -3.26 8.93
N THR A 182 -25.05 -3.81 8.29
CA THR A 182 -26.36 -4.08 8.89
C THR A 182 -26.65 -5.59 8.86
N GLU A 183 -27.40 -6.10 9.83
CA GLU A 183 -27.97 -7.46 9.79
C GLU A 183 -29.42 -7.46 9.25
N ASN A 184 -30.02 -6.28 9.05
CA ASN A 184 -31.35 -6.14 8.48
C ASN A 184 -31.24 -5.82 6.98
N PRO A 185 -31.61 -6.76 6.08
CA PRO A 185 -31.51 -6.55 4.63
C PRO A 185 -32.33 -5.36 4.13
N LYS A 186 -33.43 -5.01 4.81
CA LYS A 186 -34.31 -3.90 4.40
C LYS A 186 -33.66 -2.53 4.59
N LEU A 187 -32.67 -2.42 5.48
CA LEU A 187 -31.93 -1.19 5.72
C LEU A 187 -30.70 -1.08 4.81
N ALA A 188 -30.35 -2.14 4.09
CA ALA A 188 -29.14 -2.20 3.30
C ALA A 188 -29.31 -1.41 1.99
N ARG A 189 -28.36 -0.53 1.70
CA ARG A 189 -28.23 0.10 0.39
C ARG A 189 -27.49 -0.80 -0.59
N ILE A 190 -26.56 -1.62 -0.08
CA ILE A 190 -25.79 -2.60 -0.85
C ILE A 190 -25.96 -3.97 -0.20
N THR A 191 -26.27 -4.97 -1.01
CA THR A 191 -26.25 -6.38 -0.59
C THR A 191 -25.10 -7.08 -1.30
N VAL A 192 -24.26 -7.79 -0.54
CA VAL A 192 -23.16 -8.62 -1.04
C VAL A 192 -23.49 -10.08 -0.75
N GLY A 193 -23.56 -10.93 -1.78
CA GLY A 193 -24.02 -12.31 -1.61
C GLY A 193 -24.58 -12.96 -2.86
N ALA A 194 -25.41 -13.98 -2.68
CA ALA A 194 -26.18 -14.65 -3.72
C ALA A 194 -27.18 -13.70 -4.42
N ASN A 195 -27.91 -12.87 -3.67
CA ASN A 195 -28.97 -12.00 -4.21
C ASN A 195 -28.52 -10.56 -4.48
N GLY A 196 -27.21 -10.32 -4.58
CA GLY A 196 -26.67 -8.97 -4.73
C GLY A 196 -25.37 -8.95 -5.52
N LEU A 197 -24.40 -8.18 -5.02
CA LEU A 197 -23.08 -8.09 -5.62
C LEU A 197 -22.23 -9.32 -5.27
N LYS A 198 -21.37 -9.73 -6.20
CA LYS A 198 -20.29 -10.68 -5.96
C LYS A 198 -19.37 -10.16 -4.88
N GLU A 199 -18.85 -11.05 -4.04
CA GLU A 199 -17.86 -10.75 -3.00
C GLU A 199 -16.60 -10.08 -3.56
N THR A 200 -16.24 -10.40 -4.81
CA THR A 200 -15.12 -9.80 -5.52
C THR A 200 -15.26 -8.29 -5.66
N TRP A 201 -16.47 -7.72 -5.59
CA TRP A 201 -16.66 -6.27 -5.57
C TRP A 201 -15.92 -5.62 -4.39
N VAL A 202 -16.02 -6.21 -3.20
CA VAL A 202 -15.33 -5.73 -2.00
C VAL A 202 -13.82 -5.92 -2.16
N ILE A 203 -13.41 -7.12 -2.59
CA ILE A 203 -12.00 -7.49 -2.73
C ILE A 203 -11.30 -6.59 -3.74
N ASP A 204 -11.89 -6.38 -4.92
CA ASP A 204 -11.32 -5.58 -5.98
C ASP A 204 -11.33 -4.09 -5.59
N SER A 205 -12.38 -3.61 -4.91
CA SER A 205 -12.41 -2.22 -4.42
C SER A 205 -11.27 -1.93 -3.43
N ILE A 206 -11.02 -2.87 -2.51
CA ILE A 206 -9.87 -2.78 -1.59
C ILE A 206 -8.56 -2.83 -2.38
N THR A 207 -8.46 -3.74 -3.35
CA THR A 207 -7.23 -3.96 -4.11
C THR A 207 -6.82 -2.74 -4.92
N THR A 208 -7.78 -2.03 -5.50
CA THR A 208 -7.53 -0.82 -6.31
C THR A 208 -7.51 0.46 -5.49
N GLY A 209 -8.02 0.44 -4.25
CA GLY A 209 -8.23 1.65 -3.44
C GLY A 209 -9.42 2.48 -3.91
N GLU A 210 -10.29 1.94 -4.77
CA GLU A 210 -11.38 2.67 -5.41
C GLU A 210 -12.67 1.85 -5.40
N LEU A 211 -13.81 2.50 -5.18
CA LEU A 211 -15.10 1.83 -5.24
C LEU A 211 -15.40 1.35 -6.66
N GLN A 212 -15.51 0.03 -6.81
CA GLN A 212 -15.83 -0.58 -8.09
C GLN A 212 -17.28 -0.33 -8.51
N SER A 213 -17.52 -0.25 -9.82
CA SER A 213 -18.87 -0.08 -10.36
C SER A 213 -19.75 -1.30 -10.05
N THR A 214 -20.84 -1.09 -9.30
CA THR A 214 -21.74 -2.18 -8.87
C THR A 214 -22.34 -2.96 -10.04
N LYS A 215 -22.53 -2.31 -11.20
CA LYS A 215 -23.08 -2.94 -12.42
C LYS A 215 -22.26 -4.13 -12.90
N LEU A 216 -20.92 -4.07 -12.78
CA LEU A 216 -20.02 -5.13 -13.24
C LEU A 216 -20.00 -6.36 -12.32
N TYR A 217 -20.50 -6.19 -11.09
CA TYR A 217 -20.41 -7.19 -10.03
C TYR A 217 -21.77 -7.77 -9.64
N GLN A 218 -22.85 -7.43 -10.33
CA GLN A 218 -24.13 -8.11 -10.15
C GLN A 218 -23.96 -9.61 -10.45
N LYS A 219 -24.53 -10.47 -9.59
CA LYS A 219 -24.70 -11.87 -9.96
C LYS A 219 -25.82 -11.97 -10.99
N LYS A 220 -25.55 -12.70 -12.07
CA LYS A 220 -26.56 -13.08 -13.06
C LYS A 220 -27.42 -14.20 -12.49
#